data_AF-A0A8D2LIP4-F1
#
_entry.id   AF-A0A8D2LIP4-F1
#
_cell.length_a   1.000
_cell.length_b   1.000
_cell.length_c   1.000
_cell.angle_alpha   90.00
_cell.angle_beta   90.00
_cell.angle_gamma   90.00
#
_symmetry.space_group_name_H-M   'P 1'
#
loop_
_entity.id
_entity.type
_entity.pdbx_description
1 polymer ?
#
loop_
_entity_poly.entity_id
_entity_poly.type
_entity_poly.pdbx_seq_one_letter_code
_entity_poly.pdbx_strand_id
1 'polypeptide(L)'
;MLRITLQNLVKICAGIGIGFYGNSETNDGVYQVTYSLLNANHTLSSIDTLVSETVELLSATVRGELTQLEETLSPRTELVAVVRNTRRQAEAVAQTLDGIPFWGESRGGPSLLAEQVGDLEDYRWLAYILLLLLDLVICLFTLLGLAKQIKWLVIVMTVMSFFVLILSWGSMGLETAGAVGLSDFCFEPDGYVMNTTQARTGLSPEILQYYLTCSQDIFNPFQQRLTLCQRALSNIHSQLYGLEREAVPHFPASEKSILSIQSTLNTTESNFHHLVALLNCRGLHKVPAICLHGIKLVIHGQSPVLIPPNLSLPSCLLRYS
;
A
#
# COMPACT_ATOMS: atom_id res chain seq x y z
N MET A 1 -43.58 -29.20 -23.82
CA MET A 1 -42.21 -28.87 -24.28
C MET A 1 -41.91 -27.39 -24.08
N LEU A 2 -42.61 -26.46 -24.75
CA LEU A 2 -42.35 -25.01 -24.68
C LEU A 2 -42.27 -24.41 -23.25
N ARG A 3 -43.18 -24.81 -22.35
CA ARG A 3 -43.23 -24.31 -20.96
C ARG A 3 -42.00 -24.70 -20.12
N ILE A 4 -41.45 -25.89 -20.37
CA ILE A 4 -40.23 -26.40 -19.70
C ILE A 4 -39.01 -25.66 -20.24
N THR A 5 -38.96 -25.42 -21.55
CA THR A 5 -37.88 -24.67 -22.20
C THR A 5 -37.81 -23.21 -21.72
N LEU A 6 -38.98 -22.57 -21.54
CA LEU A 6 -39.08 -21.22 -20.96
C LEU A 6 -38.60 -21.16 -19.51
N GLN A 7 -38.96 -22.15 -18.67
CA GLN A 7 -38.47 -22.20 -17.28
C GLN A 7 -36.94 -22.37 -17.20
N ASN A 8 -36.36 -23.20 -18.07
CA ASN A 8 -34.92 -23.40 -18.10
C ASN A 8 -34.19 -22.13 -18.57
N LEU A 9 -34.75 -21.40 -19.53
CA LEU A 9 -34.20 -20.13 -19.99
C LEU A 9 -34.11 -19.09 -18.87
N VAL A 10 -35.17 -18.94 -18.06
CA VAL A 10 -35.18 -17.98 -16.95
C VAL A 10 -34.04 -18.26 -15.95
N LYS A 11 -33.77 -19.54 -15.66
CA LYS A 11 -32.66 -19.92 -14.79
C LYS A 11 -31.30 -19.57 -15.38
N ILE A 12 -31.12 -19.74 -16.69
CA ILE A 12 -29.86 -19.40 -17.35
C ILE A 12 -29.66 -17.88 -17.37
N CYS A 13 -30.68 -17.10 -17.72
CA CYS A 13 -30.60 -15.63 -17.68
C CYS A 13 -30.29 -15.11 -16.26
N ALA A 14 -30.89 -15.71 -15.23
CA ALA A 14 -30.57 -15.39 -13.83
C ALA A 14 -29.12 -15.74 -13.50
N GLY A 15 -28.63 -16.91 -13.92
CA GLY A 15 -27.24 -17.33 -13.75
C GLY A 15 -26.24 -16.38 -14.41
N ILE A 16 -26.50 -15.95 -15.65
CA ILE A 16 -25.67 -14.99 -16.38
C ILE A 16 -25.63 -13.65 -15.64
N GLY A 17 -26.79 -13.15 -15.18
CA GLY A 17 -26.86 -11.91 -14.41
C GLY A 17 -26.09 -11.97 -13.09
N ILE A 18 -26.21 -13.07 -12.36
CA ILE A 18 -25.42 -13.34 -11.14
C ILE A 18 -23.93 -13.41 -11.46
N GLY A 19 -23.55 -14.02 -12.58
CA GLY A 19 -22.15 -14.10 -13.03
C GLY A 19 -21.55 -12.73 -13.33
N PHE A 20 -22.27 -11.84 -14.03
CA PHE A 20 -21.81 -10.46 -14.26
C PHE A 20 -21.66 -9.68 -12.96
N TYR A 21 -22.62 -9.81 -12.05
CA TYR A 21 -22.55 -9.18 -10.74
C TYR A 21 -21.35 -9.69 -9.93
N GLY A 22 -21.20 -11.01 -9.80
CA GLY A 22 -20.10 -11.63 -9.07
C GLY A 22 -18.72 -11.25 -9.63
N ASN A 23 -18.59 -11.23 -10.96
CA ASN A 23 -17.35 -10.82 -11.62
C ASN A 23 -17.00 -9.35 -11.34
N SER A 24 -18.00 -8.45 -11.27
CA SER A 24 -17.80 -7.05 -10.92
C SER A 24 -17.38 -6.88 -9.46
N GLU A 25 -18.05 -7.59 -8.53
CA GLU A 25 -17.71 -7.55 -7.10
C GLU A 25 -16.30 -8.09 -6.83
N THR A 26 -15.90 -9.18 -7.51
CA THR A 26 -14.53 -9.70 -7.41
C THR A 26 -13.51 -8.67 -7.91
N ASN A 27 -13.78 -8.03 -9.06
CA ASN A 27 -12.91 -6.97 -9.59
C ASN A 27 -12.78 -5.79 -8.63
N ASP A 28 -13.88 -5.32 -8.06
CA ASP A 28 -13.86 -4.23 -7.07
C ASP A 28 -13.10 -4.64 -5.81
N GLY A 29 -13.24 -5.90 -5.37
CA GLY A 29 -12.48 -6.46 -4.26
C GLY A 29 -10.98 -6.50 -4.52
N VAL A 30 -10.57 -7.00 -5.69
CA VAL A 30 -9.15 -7.01 -6.10
C VAL A 30 -8.61 -5.61 -6.26
N TYR A 31 -9.39 -4.68 -6.81
CA TYR A 31 -9.00 -3.27 -6.91
C TYR A 31 -8.71 -2.67 -5.53
N GLN A 32 -9.53 -2.95 -4.51
CA GLN A 32 -9.25 -2.47 -3.16
C GLN A 32 -7.95 -3.04 -2.58
N VAL A 33 -7.66 -4.33 -2.81
CA VAL A 33 -6.41 -4.98 -2.35
C VAL A 33 -5.20 -4.38 -3.05
N THR A 34 -5.24 -4.25 -4.38
CA THR A 34 -4.12 -3.70 -5.15
C THR A 34 -3.88 -2.23 -4.82
N TYR A 35 -4.95 -1.44 -4.69
CA TYR A 35 -4.88 -0.04 -4.29
C TYR A 35 -4.25 0.15 -2.90
N SER A 36 -4.65 -0.63 -1.89
CA SER A 36 -4.11 -0.51 -0.54
C SER A 36 -2.64 -0.91 -0.48
N LEU A 37 -2.24 -1.95 -1.21
CA LEU A 37 -0.84 -2.37 -1.36
C LEU A 37 0.00 -1.28 -2.04
N LEU A 38 -0.49 -0.67 -3.12
CA LEU A 38 0.19 0.44 -3.79
C LEU A 38 0.31 1.67 -2.89
N ASN A 39 -0.74 1.99 -2.13
CA ASN A 39 -0.71 3.08 -1.15
C ASN A 39 0.30 2.81 -0.01
N ALA A 40 0.39 1.56 0.45
CA ALA A 40 1.43 1.14 1.40
C ALA A 40 2.82 1.35 0.81
N ASN A 41 3.04 0.88 -0.43
CA ASN A 41 4.30 1.06 -1.13
C ASN A 41 4.68 2.53 -1.31
N HIS A 42 3.73 3.39 -1.68
CA HIS A 42 3.95 4.82 -1.80
C HIS A 42 4.36 5.44 -0.45
N THR A 43 3.71 5.05 0.65
CA THR A 43 4.04 5.54 1.99
C THR A 43 5.46 5.13 2.40
N LEU A 44 5.82 3.86 2.13
CA LEU A 44 7.14 3.31 2.43
C LEU A 44 8.25 3.95 1.58
N SER A 45 8.00 4.14 0.29
CA SER A 45 8.91 4.84 -0.61
C SER A 45 9.06 6.32 -0.24
N SER A 46 7.98 6.98 0.17
CA SER A 46 8.03 8.38 0.64
C SER A 46 8.90 8.55 1.87
N ILE A 47 8.93 7.56 2.78
CA ILE A 47 9.83 7.57 3.95
C ILE A 47 11.29 7.50 3.48
N ASP A 48 11.60 6.59 2.57
CA ASP A 48 12.96 6.39 2.05
C ASP A 48 13.47 7.63 1.30
N THR A 49 12.66 8.19 0.39
CA THR A 49 13.03 9.40 -0.36
C THR A 49 13.21 10.60 0.56
N LEU A 50 12.29 10.80 1.51
CA LEU A 50 12.35 11.93 2.44
C LEU A 50 13.56 11.86 3.37
N VAL A 51 13.93 10.66 3.83
CA VAL A 51 15.15 10.46 4.62
C VAL A 51 16.38 10.75 3.74
N SER A 52 16.46 10.15 2.56
CA SER A 52 17.60 10.31 1.65
C SER A 52 17.85 11.78 1.30
N GLU A 53 16.81 12.50 0.87
CA GLU A 53 16.88 13.93 0.56
C GLU A 53 17.30 14.77 1.78
N THR A 54 16.77 14.46 2.96
CA THR A 54 17.11 15.21 4.19
C THR A 54 18.55 14.95 4.65
N VAL A 55 19.03 13.72 4.53
CA VAL A 55 20.41 13.34 4.86
C VAL A 55 21.38 13.97 3.87
N GLU A 56 21.06 13.97 2.58
CA GLU A 56 21.87 14.62 1.53
C GLU A 56 21.95 16.13 1.78
N LEU A 57 20.81 16.78 2.05
CA LEU A 57 20.73 18.19 2.34
C LEU A 57 21.61 18.57 3.55
N LEU A 58 21.48 17.87 4.68
CA LEU A 58 22.31 18.11 5.86
C LEU A 58 23.81 17.86 5.59
N SER A 59 24.12 16.80 4.85
CA SER A 59 25.50 16.45 4.48
C SER A 59 26.13 17.51 3.57
N ALA A 60 25.36 18.09 2.65
CA ALA A 60 25.80 19.18 1.79
C ALA A 60 26.06 20.46 2.60
N THR A 61 25.16 20.82 3.53
CA THR A 61 25.35 21.97 4.44
C THR A 61 26.58 21.82 5.32
N VAL A 62 26.84 20.61 5.82
CA VAL A 62 28.04 20.29 6.61
C VAL A 62 29.33 20.47 5.78
N ARG A 63 29.35 19.97 4.55
CA ARG A 63 30.54 20.02 3.67
C ARG A 63 30.79 21.42 3.09
N GLY A 64 29.74 22.19 2.85
CA GLY A 64 29.82 23.54 2.26
C GLY A 64 29.70 24.64 3.31
N GLU A 65 28.48 25.08 3.56
CA GLU A 65 28.13 26.26 4.36
C GLU A 65 28.80 26.30 5.75
N LEU A 66 28.74 25.20 6.50
CA LEU A 66 29.34 25.13 7.85
C LEU A 66 30.88 25.16 7.81
N THR A 67 31.50 24.59 6.76
CA THR A 67 32.96 24.63 6.59
C THR A 67 33.43 26.02 6.20
N GLN A 68 32.71 26.70 5.29
CA GLN A 68 32.99 28.10 4.92
C GLN A 68 32.79 29.06 6.10
N LEU A 69 31.76 28.81 6.92
CA LEU A 69 31.48 29.59 8.12
C LEU A 69 32.58 29.42 9.18
N GLU A 70 33.12 28.21 9.32
CA GLU A 70 34.27 27.93 10.20
C GLU A 70 35.53 28.70 9.78
N GLU A 71 35.83 28.74 8.47
CA GLU A 71 36.96 29.50 7.92
C GLU A 71 36.80 31.01 8.13
N THR A 72 35.60 31.53 7.87
CA THR A 72 35.29 32.96 8.01
C THR A 72 35.41 33.43 9.47
N LEU A 73 35.04 32.58 10.42
CA LEU A 73 35.06 32.89 11.85
C LEU A 73 36.37 32.48 12.55
N SER A 74 37.35 31.97 11.80
CA SER A 74 38.66 31.54 12.31
C SER A 74 39.33 32.49 13.32
N PRO A 75 39.23 33.84 13.18
CA PRO A 75 39.82 34.76 14.16
C PRO A 75 39.22 34.72 15.57
N ARG A 76 38.02 34.13 15.75
CA ARG A 76 37.29 34.04 17.03
C ARG A 76 37.03 32.58 17.38
N THR A 77 37.90 32.01 18.22
CA THR A 77 37.85 30.60 18.63
C THR A 77 36.53 30.18 19.28
N GLU A 78 35.88 31.09 20.02
CA GLU A 78 34.59 30.84 20.67
C GLU A 78 33.46 30.62 19.65
N LEU A 79 33.40 31.43 18.59
CA LEU A 79 32.40 31.29 17.51
C LEU A 79 32.67 30.05 16.66
N VAL A 80 33.94 29.73 16.40
CA VAL A 80 34.36 28.49 15.73
C VAL A 80 33.91 27.25 16.52
N ALA A 81 33.98 27.29 17.85
CA ALA A 81 33.53 26.20 18.70
C ALA A 81 32.02 25.95 18.54
N VAL A 82 31.21 27.01 18.44
CA VAL A 82 29.77 26.92 18.16
C VAL A 82 29.53 26.30 16.78
N VAL A 83 30.20 26.76 15.73
CA VAL A 83 30.05 26.21 14.36
C VAL A 83 30.41 24.72 14.31
N ARG A 84 31.52 24.32 14.94
CA ARG A 84 31.92 22.90 15.02
C ARG A 84 30.92 22.06 15.79
N ASN A 85 30.30 22.61 16.82
CA ASN A 85 29.26 21.92 17.57
C ASN A 85 27.97 21.76 16.73
N THR A 86 27.56 22.81 16.03
CA THR A 86 26.45 22.76 15.06
C THR A 86 26.68 21.68 14.00
N ARG A 87 27.90 21.63 13.43
CA ARG A 87 28.31 20.62 12.47
C ARG A 87 28.18 19.20 13.00
N ARG A 88 28.74 18.91 14.18
CA ARG A 88 28.64 17.57 14.80
C ARG A 88 27.20 17.14 15.05
N GLN A 89 26.34 18.08 15.46
CA GLN A 89 24.93 17.79 15.66
C GLN A 89 24.22 17.51 14.33
N ALA A 90 24.50 18.27 13.27
CA ALA A 90 23.94 18.04 11.95
C ALA A 90 24.38 16.67 11.38
N GLU A 91 25.66 16.31 11.54
CA GLU A 91 26.18 14.98 11.18
C GLU A 91 25.49 13.86 11.99
N ALA A 92 25.28 14.05 13.29
CA ALA A 92 24.58 13.08 14.13
C ALA A 92 23.10 12.92 13.75
N VAL A 93 22.42 14.01 13.37
CA VAL A 93 21.04 13.95 12.84
C VAL A 93 21.02 13.17 11.54
N ALA A 94 21.90 13.49 10.60
CA ALA A 94 22.00 12.79 9.31
C ALA A 94 22.23 11.27 9.52
N GLN A 95 23.19 10.88 10.36
CA GLN A 95 23.44 9.47 10.68
C GLN A 95 22.25 8.77 11.37
N THR A 96 21.54 9.49 12.24
CA THR A 96 20.39 8.91 12.94
C THR A 96 19.21 8.70 11.99
N LEU A 97 18.97 9.65 11.08
CA LEU A 97 17.93 9.57 10.05
C LEU A 97 18.22 8.47 9.03
N ASP A 98 19.48 8.33 8.58
CA ASP A 98 19.92 7.31 7.62
C ASP A 98 19.59 5.87 8.07
N GLY A 99 19.56 5.63 9.39
CA GLY A 99 19.17 4.33 9.93
C GLY A 99 17.68 4.13 10.19
N ILE A 100 16.79 5.05 9.78
CA ILE A 100 15.33 4.95 9.93
C ILE A 100 14.66 4.10 8.85
N PRO A 101 15.01 4.21 7.55
CA PRO A 101 14.41 3.38 6.50
C PRO A 101 14.54 1.90 6.84
N PHE A 102 13.39 1.25 7.01
CA PHE A 102 13.32 -0.16 7.38
C PHE A 102 12.96 -1.05 6.18
N TRP A 103 12.33 -0.48 5.15
CA TRP A 103 11.65 -1.26 4.11
C TRP A 103 12.56 -1.71 2.96
N GLY A 104 13.57 -0.90 2.59
CA GLY A 104 14.57 -1.18 1.54
C GLY A 104 14.01 -1.59 0.17
N GLU A 105 14.88 -1.71 -0.84
CA GLU A 105 14.53 -2.35 -2.14
C GLU A 105 14.40 -3.87 -1.97
N SER A 106 13.42 -4.33 -1.18
CA SER A 106 13.20 -5.76 -0.98
C SER A 106 12.49 -6.36 -2.20
N ARG A 107 13.01 -7.50 -2.70
CA ARG A 107 12.54 -8.28 -3.86
C ARG A 107 11.12 -8.89 -3.71
N GLY A 108 10.29 -8.35 -2.84
CA GLY A 108 8.95 -8.84 -2.53
C GLY A 108 8.01 -7.78 -1.95
N GLY A 109 8.22 -6.51 -2.30
CA GLY A 109 7.44 -5.38 -1.81
C GLY A 109 5.95 -5.42 -2.18
N PRO A 110 5.12 -4.53 -1.59
CA PRO A 110 3.67 -4.55 -1.76
C PRO A 110 3.27 -4.21 -3.20
N SER A 111 4.09 -3.42 -3.91
CA SER A 111 3.92 -3.09 -5.32
C SER A 111 3.99 -4.31 -6.23
N LEU A 112 4.96 -5.20 -6.04
CA LEU A 112 5.09 -6.42 -6.84
C LEU A 112 3.88 -7.34 -6.63
N LEU A 113 3.40 -7.45 -5.40
CA LEU A 113 2.17 -8.20 -5.10
C LEU A 113 0.95 -7.55 -5.74
N ALA A 114 0.85 -6.22 -5.72
CA ALA A 114 -0.23 -5.50 -6.36
C ALA A 114 -0.24 -5.69 -7.88
N GLU A 115 0.93 -5.63 -8.53
CA GLU A 115 1.11 -5.85 -9.97
C GLU A 115 0.73 -7.29 -10.34
N GLN A 116 1.25 -8.29 -9.62
CA GLN A 116 0.93 -9.70 -9.88
C GLN A 116 -0.56 -10.00 -9.72
N VAL A 117 -1.19 -9.47 -8.67
CA VAL A 117 -2.63 -9.67 -8.42
C VAL A 117 -3.47 -8.93 -9.45
N GLY A 118 -3.08 -7.70 -9.82
CA GLY A 118 -3.76 -6.89 -10.84
C GLY A 118 -3.71 -7.55 -12.22
N ASP A 119 -2.52 -7.99 -12.65
CA ASP A 119 -2.35 -8.67 -13.94
C ASP A 119 -3.20 -9.94 -14.02
N LEU A 120 -3.19 -10.77 -12.96
CA LEU A 120 -4.02 -11.98 -12.91
C LEU A 120 -5.51 -11.66 -12.98
N GLU A 121 -5.94 -10.57 -12.36
CA GLU A 121 -7.33 -10.14 -12.36
C GLU A 121 -7.78 -9.64 -13.74
N ASP A 122 -6.93 -8.93 -14.48
CA ASP A 122 -7.24 -8.49 -15.85
C ASP A 122 -7.55 -9.70 -16.76
N TYR A 123 -6.75 -10.75 -16.68
CA TYR A 123 -7.00 -12.00 -17.43
C TYR A 123 -8.26 -12.71 -16.93
N ARG A 124 -8.45 -12.83 -15.61
CA ARG A 124 -9.62 -13.51 -15.01
C ARG A 124 -10.90 -12.79 -15.42
N TRP A 125 -10.95 -11.48 -15.24
CA TRP A 125 -12.09 -10.62 -15.55
C TRP A 125 -12.47 -10.73 -17.02
N LEU A 126 -11.51 -10.60 -17.93
CA LEU A 126 -11.77 -10.70 -19.36
C LEU A 126 -12.26 -12.10 -19.75
N ALA A 127 -11.64 -13.15 -19.21
CA ALA A 127 -12.05 -14.53 -19.47
C ALA A 127 -13.50 -14.80 -19.01
N TYR A 128 -13.88 -14.29 -17.83
CA TYR A 128 -15.24 -14.40 -17.30
C TYR A 128 -16.26 -13.65 -18.16
N ILE A 129 -15.94 -12.41 -18.57
CA ILE A 129 -16.81 -11.63 -19.45
C ILE A 129 -17.01 -12.35 -20.78
N LEU A 130 -15.95 -12.89 -21.39
CA LEU A 130 -16.05 -13.64 -22.65
C LEU A 130 -16.90 -14.91 -22.50
N LEU A 131 -16.74 -15.64 -21.39
CA LEU A 131 -17.54 -16.82 -21.08
C LEU A 131 -19.03 -16.49 -20.94
N LEU A 132 -19.37 -15.45 -20.18
CA LEU A 132 -20.74 -14.99 -19.97
C LEU A 132 -21.39 -14.45 -21.25
N LEU A 133 -20.62 -13.76 -22.10
CA LEU A 133 -21.09 -13.31 -23.41
C LEU A 133 -21.37 -14.50 -24.34
N LEU A 134 -20.53 -15.54 -24.30
CA LEU A 134 -20.74 -16.75 -25.06
C LEU A 134 -22.02 -17.48 -24.60
N ASP A 135 -22.25 -17.56 -23.29
CA ASP A 135 -23.50 -18.08 -22.71
C ASP A 135 -24.73 -17.30 -23.21
N LEU A 136 -24.65 -15.96 -23.20
CA LEU A 136 -25.73 -15.09 -23.68
C LEU A 136 -26.04 -15.32 -25.16
N VAL A 137 -25.00 -15.42 -25.99
CA VAL A 137 -25.13 -15.67 -27.43
C VAL A 137 -25.77 -17.04 -27.70
N ILE A 138 -25.31 -18.09 -27.01
CA ILE A 138 -25.88 -19.43 -27.11
C ILE A 138 -27.36 -19.43 -26.69
N CYS A 139 -27.70 -18.72 -25.61
CA CYS A 139 -29.10 -18.55 -25.18
C CYS A 139 -29.94 -17.88 -26.27
N LEU A 140 -29.47 -16.77 -26.84
CA LEU A 140 -30.17 -16.02 -27.87
C LEU A 140 -30.42 -16.87 -29.13
N PHE A 141 -29.39 -17.56 -29.63
CA PHE A 141 -29.52 -18.39 -30.83
C PHE A 141 -30.36 -19.64 -30.59
N THR A 142 -30.33 -20.20 -29.39
CA THR A 142 -31.23 -21.30 -29.01
C THR A 142 -32.69 -20.82 -29.04
N LEU A 143 -32.99 -19.63 -28.51
CA LEU A 143 -34.32 -19.04 -28.58
C LEU A 143 -34.76 -18.76 -30.02
N LEU A 144 -33.87 -18.21 -30.84
CA LEU A 144 -34.15 -17.95 -32.25
C LEU A 144 -34.44 -19.25 -33.00
N GLY A 145 -33.63 -20.30 -32.77
CA GLY A 145 -33.82 -21.62 -33.35
C GLY A 145 -35.15 -22.26 -32.95
N LEU A 146 -35.57 -22.10 -31.70
CA LEU A 146 -36.87 -22.55 -31.21
C LEU A 146 -38.03 -21.73 -31.83
N ALA A 147 -37.91 -20.40 -31.87
CA ALA A 147 -38.94 -19.51 -32.39
C ALA A 147 -39.17 -19.69 -33.90
N LYS A 148 -38.09 -19.91 -34.66
CA LYS A 148 -38.14 -20.15 -36.11
C LYS A 148 -38.22 -21.62 -36.50
N GLN A 149 -38.24 -22.54 -35.52
CA GLN A 149 -38.23 -24.00 -35.71
C GLN A 149 -37.05 -24.52 -36.58
N ILE A 150 -35.90 -23.84 -36.54
CA ILE A 150 -34.69 -24.21 -37.30
C ILE A 150 -33.93 -25.30 -36.53
N LYS A 151 -34.18 -26.56 -36.89
CA LYS A 151 -33.64 -27.73 -36.18
C LYS A 151 -32.10 -27.75 -36.11
N TRP A 152 -31.42 -27.44 -37.21
CA TRP A 152 -29.96 -27.42 -37.28
C TRP A 152 -29.33 -26.41 -36.32
N LEU A 153 -29.92 -25.21 -36.21
CA LEU A 153 -29.44 -24.17 -35.30
C LEU A 153 -29.51 -24.64 -33.85
N VAL A 154 -30.62 -25.27 -33.45
CA VAL A 154 -30.78 -25.81 -32.08
C VAL A 154 -29.77 -26.92 -31.79
N ILE A 155 -29.54 -27.84 -32.73
CA ILE A 155 -28.58 -28.93 -32.55
C ILE A 155 -27.16 -28.38 -32.33
N VAL A 156 -26.71 -27.45 -33.20
CA VAL A 156 -25.37 -26.84 -33.09
C VAL A 156 -25.22 -26.08 -31.78
N MET A 157 -26.20 -25.27 -31.40
CA MET A 157 -26.15 -24.51 -30.14
C MET A 157 -26.14 -25.42 -28.92
N THR A 158 -26.87 -26.54 -28.94
CA THR A 158 -26.88 -27.51 -27.82
C THR A 158 -25.52 -28.16 -27.62
N VAL A 159 -24.82 -28.50 -28.71
CA VAL A 159 -23.45 -29.03 -28.64
C VAL A 159 -22.51 -27.97 -28.05
N MET A 160 -22.61 -26.72 -28.50
CA MET A 160 -21.81 -25.62 -27.94
C MET A 160 -22.13 -25.37 -26.46
N SER A 161 -23.41 -25.43 -26.05
CA SER A 161 -23.82 -25.31 -24.65
C SER A 161 -23.15 -26.36 -23.77
N PHE A 162 -22.97 -27.59 -24.26
CA PHE A 162 -22.30 -28.64 -23.50
C PHE A 162 -20.82 -28.31 -23.23
N PHE A 163 -20.11 -27.78 -24.23
CA PHE A 163 -18.73 -27.32 -24.05
C PHE A 163 -18.63 -26.15 -23.07
N VAL A 164 -19.50 -25.14 -23.22
CA VAL A 164 -19.51 -23.98 -22.33
C VAL A 164 -19.87 -24.38 -20.91
N LEU A 165 -20.80 -25.32 -20.72
CA LEU A 165 -21.12 -25.87 -19.40
C LEU A 165 -19.89 -26.47 -18.71
N ILE A 166 -19.06 -27.22 -19.43
CA ILE A 166 -17.80 -27.78 -18.87
C ILE A 166 -16.87 -26.65 -18.42
N LEU A 167 -16.72 -25.61 -19.24
CA LEU A 167 -15.88 -24.45 -18.90
C LEU A 167 -16.43 -23.71 -17.67
N SER A 168 -17.74 -23.44 -17.62
CA SER A 168 -18.38 -22.76 -16.49
C SER A 168 -18.29 -23.58 -15.20
N TRP A 169 -18.41 -24.90 -15.26
CA TRP A 169 -18.17 -25.78 -14.11
C TRP A 169 -16.73 -25.74 -13.62
N GLY A 170 -15.76 -25.77 -14.54
CA GLY A 170 -14.34 -25.63 -14.19
C GLY A 170 -14.05 -24.28 -13.53
N SER A 171 -14.63 -23.22 -14.08
CA SER A 171 -14.53 -21.85 -13.57
C SER A 171 -15.08 -21.73 -12.15
N MET A 172 -16.29 -22.26 -11.92
CA MET A 172 -16.91 -22.31 -10.60
C MET A 172 -16.07 -23.13 -9.60
N GLY A 173 -15.45 -24.22 -10.05
CA GLY A 173 -14.54 -25.01 -9.22
C GLY A 173 -13.30 -24.22 -8.79
N LEU A 174 -12.72 -23.44 -9.69
CA LEU A 174 -11.57 -22.59 -9.38
C LEU A 174 -11.93 -21.46 -8.41
N GLU A 175 -13.08 -20.80 -8.62
CA GLU A 175 -13.56 -19.73 -7.74
C GLU A 175 -13.91 -20.24 -6.34
N THR A 176 -14.53 -21.40 -6.23
CA THR A 176 -14.82 -22.00 -4.92
C THR A 176 -13.55 -22.38 -4.16
N ALA A 177 -12.53 -22.92 -4.86
CA ALA A 177 -11.23 -23.16 -4.25
C ALA A 177 -10.56 -21.86 -3.77
N GLY A 178 -10.63 -20.80 -4.59
CA GLY A 178 -10.14 -19.46 -4.23
C GLY A 178 -10.85 -18.89 -3.00
N ALA A 179 -12.18 -18.98 -2.96
CA ALA A 179 -12.99 -18.48 -1.85
C ALA A 179 -12.66 -19.19 -0.53
N VAL A 180 -12.42 -20.51 -0.56
CA VAL A 180 -11.97 -21.26 0.62
C VAL A 180 -10.59 -20.78 1.09
N GLY A 181 -9.62 -20.66 0.18
CA GLY A 181 -8.28 -20.18 0.53
C GLY A 181 -8.27 -18.76 1.09
N LEU A 182 -9.08 -17.86 0.54
CA LEU A 182 -9.25 -16.50 1.04
C LEU A 182 -9.99 -16.47 2.39
N SER A 183 -10.94 -17.38 2.60
CA SER A 183 -11.61 -17.55 3.90
C SER A 183 -10.65 -18.02 4.99
N ASP A 184 -9.70 -18.90 4.68
CA ASP A 184 -8.67 -19.33 5.63
C ASP A 184 -7.74 -18.16 5.99
N PHE A 185 -7.36 -17.32 5.01
CA PHE A 185 -6.62 -16.08 5.29
C PHE A 185 -7.40 -15.12 6.20
N CYS A 186 -8.72 -15.00 6.02
CA CYS A 186 -9.58 -14.19 6.89
C CYS A 186 -9.62 -14.64 8.35
N PHE A 187 -9.22 -15.89 8.67
CA PHE A 187 -9.24 -16.41 10.03
C PHE A 187 -8.05 -15.91 10.86
N GLU A 188 -6.84 -15.86 10.27
CA GLU A 188 -5.62 -15.42 10.95
C GLU A 188 -4.70 -14.57 10.03
N PRO A 189 -5.14 -13.35 9.65
CA PRO A 189 -4.41 -12.53 8.70
C PRO A 189 -3.08 -12.01 9.25
N ASP A 190 -3.03 -11.64 10.54
CA ASP A 190 -1.85 -11.05 11.18
C ASP A 190 -0.67 -12.02 11.20
N GLY A 191 -0.93 -13.30 11.51
CA GLY A 191 0.09 -14.36 11.52
C GLY A 191 0.66 -14.62 10.13
N TYR A 192 -0.20 -14.65 9.11
CA TYR A 192 0.23 -14.80 7.72
C TYR A 192 1.09 -13.61 7.26
N VAL A 193 0.63 -12.37 7.52
CA VAL A 193 1.35 -11.15 7.14
C VAL A 193 2.68 -11.08 7.86
N MET A 194 2.73 -11.42 9.16
CA MET A 194 3.97 -11.46 9.94
C MET A 194 4.99 -12.44 9.39
N ASN A 195 4.60 -13.71 9.24
CA ASN A 195 5.51 -14.75 8.78
C ASN A 195 5.99 -14.49 7.34
N THR A 196 5.07 -14.10 6.45
CA THR A 196 5.39 -13.86 5.03
C THR A 196 6.27 -12.62 4.86
N THR A 197 5.97 -11.53 5.57
CA THR A 197 6.76 -10.30 5.46
C THR A 197 8.16 -10.52 6.03
N GLN A 198 8.27 -11.14 7.21
CA GLN A 198 9.57 -11.49 7.79
C GLN A 198 10.39 -12.38 6.86
N ALA A 199 9.79 -13.38 6.24
CA ALA A 199 10.48 -14.27 5.30
C ALA A 199 10.94 -13.57 4.01
N ARG A 200 10.18 -12.58 3.51
CA ARG A 200 10.48 -11.88 2.25
C ARG A 200 11.41 -10.67 2.41
N THR A 201 11.29 -9.93 3.51
CA THR A 201 11.97 -8.64 3.71
C THR A 201 12.97 -8.67 4.86
N GLY A 202 12.94 -9.69 5.73
CA GLY A 202 13.80 -9.75 6.92
C GLY A 202 13.47 -8.70 7.98
N LEU A 203 12.29 -8.07 7.89
CA LEU A 203 11.86 -7.05 8.83
C LEU A 203 11.73 -7.60 10.25
N SER A 204 12.07 -6.74 11.22
CA SER A 204 11.95 -7.10 12.63
C SER A 204 10.47 -7.26 13.00
N PRO A 205 10.13 -8.29 13.79
CA PRO A 205 8.74 -8.56 14.16
C PRO A 205 8.14 -7.42 15.01
N GLU A 206 8.97 -6.68 15.75
CA GLU A 206 8.53 -5.55 16.57
C GLU A 206 7.99 -4.39 15.72
N ILE A 207 8.65 -4.07 14.59
CA ILE A 207 8.20 -3.02 13.67
C ILE A 207 6.87 -3.43 13.05
N LEU A 208 6.73 -4.69 12.63
CA LEU A 208 5.50 -5.13 12.00
C LEU A 208 4.34 -5.20 13.01
N GLN A 209 4.60 -5.63 14.25
CA GLN A 209 3.61 -5.63 15.32
C GLN A 209 3.11 -4.20 15.62
N TYR A 210 4.00 -3.21 15.59
CA TYR A 210 3.64 -1.80 15.75
C TYR A 210 2.63 -1.33 14.68
N TYR A 211 2.84 -1.68 13.41
CA TYR A 211 1.94 -1.31 12.32
C TYR A 211 0.64 -2.14 12.26
N LEU A 212 0.70 -3.44 12.58
CA LEU A 212 -0.46 -4.33 12.54
C LEU A 212 -1.44 -4.07 13.69
N THR A 213 -0.95 -3.88 14.92
CA THR A 213 -1.83 -3.72 16.08
C THR A 213 -2.19 -2.26 16.36
N CYS A 214 -1.24 -1.32 16.18
CA CYS A 214 -1.43 0.13 16.36
C CYS A 214 -2.25 0.52 17.61
N SER A 215 -1.92 -0.05 18.77
CA SER A 215 -2.56 0.26 20.06
C SER A 215 -1.74 1.28 20.87
N GLN A 216 -2.35 1.85 21.92
CA GLN A 216 -1.65 2.76 22.84
C GLN A 216 -0.59 2.06 23.69
N ASP A 217 -0.69 0.74 23.85
CA ASP A 217 0.21 -0.07 24.67
C ASP A 217 1.52 -0.43 23.94
N ILE A 218 1.60 -0.16 22.63
CA ILE A 218 2.78 -0.48 21.81
C ILE A 218 3.54 0.82 21.52
N PHE A 219 4.81 0.83 21.92
CA PHE A 219 5.69 1.98 21.71
C PHE A 219 6.16 2.06 20.25
N ASN A 220 6.27 3.29 19.74
CA ASN A 220 6.86 3.53 18.42
C ASN A 220 8.36 3.16 18.45
N PRO A 221 8.81 2.19 17.63
CA PRO A 221 10.21 1.75 17.61
C PRO A 221 11.19 2.85 17.18
N PHE A 222 10.70 3.87 16.47
CA PHE A 222 11.50 5.01 16.01
C PHE A 222 11.52 6.18 17.01
N GLN A 223 10.74 6.11 18.10
CA GLN A 223 10.54 7.25 19.03
C GLN A 223 11.85 7.81 19.58
N GLN A 224 12.78 6.94 19.98
CA GLN A 224 14.06 7.36 20.53
C GLN A 224 14.89 8.14 19.50
N ARG A 225 14.98 7.63 18.27
CA ARG A 225 15.72 8.27 17.16
C ARG A 225 15.10 9.61 16.80
N LEU A 226 13.77 9.66 16.66
CA LEU A 226 13.03 10.89 16.39
C LEU A 226 13.25 11.95 17.48
N THR A 227 13.21 11.54 18.75
CA THR A 227 13.42 12.45 19.88
C THR A 227 14.85 13.01 19.88
N LEU A 228 15.85 12.20 19.54
CA LEU A 228 17.24 12.66 19.42
C LEU A 228 17.39 13.67 18.27
N CYS A 229 16.82 13.38 17.10
CA CYS A 229 16.84 14.32 15.97
C CYS A 229 16.16 15.65 16.32
N GLN A 230 14.98 15.62 16.93
CA GLN A 230 14.24 16.83 17.30
C GLN A 230 15.04 17.72 18.26
N ARG A 231 15.67 17.12 19.28
CA ARG A 231 16.49 17.87 20.25
C ARG A 231 17.72 18.48 19.58
N ALA A 232 18.39 17.72 18.71
CA ALA A 232 19.58 18.20 18.00
C ALA A 232 19.23 19.36 17.05
N LEU A 233 18.14 19.24 16.28
CA LEU A 233 17.66 20.31 15.39
C LEU A 233 17.31 21.59 16.17
N SER A 234 16.58 21.47 17.29
CA SER A 234 16.24 22.62 18.14
C SER A 234 17.49 23.30 18.73
N ASN A 235 18.49 22.52 19.14
CA ASN A 235 19.74 23.06 19.64
C ASN A 235 20.56 23.76 18.55
N ILE A 236 20.60 23.19 17.33
CA ILE A 236 21.22 23.82 16.17
C ILE A 236 20.55 25.18 15.87
N HIS A 237 19.22 25.27 15.87
CA HIS A 237 18.49 26.54 15.70
C HIS A 237 18.90 27.58 16.74
N SER A 238 18.93 27.19 18.01
CA SER A 238 19.33 28.09 19.10
C SER A 238 20.78 28.56 18.96
N GLN A 239 21.69 27.68 18.54
CA GLN A 239 23.11 28.00 18.33
C GLN A 239 23.30 28.94 17.15
N LEU A 240 22.56 28.73 16.06
CA LEU A 240 22.66 29.55 14.86
C LEU A 240 22.10 30.97 15.07
N TYR A 241 21.02 31.10 15.84
CA TYR A 241 20.47 32.41 16.21
C TYR A 241 21.42 33.19 17.14
N GLY A 242 22.04 32.51 18.10
CA GLY A 242 23.09 33.11 18.94
C GLY A 242 24.30 33.55 18.10
N LEU A 243 24.73 32.70 17.17
CA LEU A 243 25.84 32.96 16.27
C LEU A 243 25.57 34.15 15.34
N GLU A 244 24.36 34.27 14.79
CA GLU A 244 23.95 35.40 13.97
C GLU A 244 24.11 36.73 14.71
N ARG A 245 23.54 36.80 15.93
CA ARG A 245 23.54 38.03 16.74
C ARG A 245 24.94 38.50 17.12
N GLU A 246 25.86 37.56 17.33
CA GLU A 246 27.22 37.87 17.81
C GLU A 246 28.24 38.02 16.67
N ALA A 247 28.14 37.18 15.63
CA ALA A 247 29.09 37.13 14.54
C ALA A 247 28.83 38.21 13.48
N VAL A 248 27.58 38.45 13.07
CA VAL A 248 27.25 39.32 11.92
C VAL A 248 27.79 40.76 12.08
N PRO A 249 27.70 41.42 13.26
CA PRO A 249 28.26 42.77 13.43
C PRO A 249 29.79 42.85 13.23
N HIS A 250 30.49 41.75 13.44
CA HIS A 250 31.95 41.67 13.37
C HIS A 250 32.45 41.02 12.06
N PHE A 251 31.64 40.14 11.47
CA PHE A 251 31.92 39.36 10.27
C PHE A 251 30.72 39.42 9.32
N PRO A 252 30.49 40.54 8.62
CA PRO A 252 29.32 40.66 7.73
C PRO A 252 29.30 39.61 6.60
N ALA A 253 30.47 39.09 6.21
CA ALA A 253 30.58 38.01 5.23
C ALA A 253 29.94 36.68 5.69
N SER A 254 29.78 36.45 7.01
CA SER A 254 29.16 35.22 7.53
C SER A 254 27.64 35.21 7.44
N GLU A 255 26.99 36.38 7.28
CA GLU A 255 25.53 36.52 7.28
C GLU A 255 24.88 35.63 6.21
N LYS A 256 25.41 35.66 4.98
CA LYS A 256 24.89 34.86 3.88
C LYS A 256 24.91 33.36 4.19
N SER A 257 26.00 32.86 4.78
CA SER A 257 26.11 31.44 5.13
C SER A 257 25.20 31.06 6.29
N ILE A 258 25.07 31.92 7.30
CA ILE A 258 24.14 31.72 8.42
C ILE A 258 22.70 31.62 7.91
N LEU A 259 22.27 32.54 7.04
CA LEU A 259 20.92 32.52 6.46
C LEU A 259 20.67 31.28 5.59
N SER A 260 21.67 30.85 4.83
CA SER A 260 21.59 29.62 4.02
C SER A 260 21.43 28.36 4.89
N ILE A 261 22.18 28.27 6.00
CA ILE A 261 22.04 27.20 6.99
C ILE A 261 20.65 27.26 7.65
N GLN A 262 20.16 28.44 8.04
CA GLN A 262 18.81 28.60 8.60
C GLN A 262 17.73 28.13 7.63
N SER A 263 17.84 28.49 6.35
CA SER A 263 16.91 28.02 5.31
C SER A 263 16.92 26.50 5.20
N THR A 264 18.10 25.89 5.17
CA THR A 264 18.27 24.44 5.11
C THR A 264 17.65 23.75 6.33
N LEU A 265 17.86 24.30 7.53
CA LEU A 265 17.29 23.77 8.76
C LEU A 265 15.77 23.88 8.80
N ASN A 266 15.19 24.97 8.29
CA ASN A 266 13.74 25.11 8.18
C ASN A 266 13.15 24.05 7.24
N THR A 267 13.79 23.78 6.10
CA THR A 267 13.39 22.67 5.21
C THR A 267 13.55 21.32 5.89
N THR A 268 14.65 21.11 6.62
CA THR A 268 14.92 19.88 7.38
C THR A 268 13.86 19.65 8.46
N GLU A 269 13.46 20.69 9.21
CA GLU A 269 12.43 20.62 10.24
C GLU A 269 11.06 20.27 9.62
N SER A 270 10.70 20.90 8.50
CA SER A 270 9.48 20.57 7.75
C SER A 270 9.47 19.10 7.30
N ASN A 271 10.57 18.65 6.68
CA ASN A 271 10.72 17.26 6.24
C ASN A 271 10.67 16.29 7.43
N PHE A 272 11.30 16.65 8.55
CA PHE A 272 11.28 15.85 9.76
C PHE A 272 9.86 15.69 10.33
N HIS A 273 9.06 16.76 10.35
CA HIS A 273 7.66 16.69 10.77
C HIS A 273 6.82 15.78 9.86
N HIS A 274 7.04 15.86 8.54
CA HIS A 274 6.40 14.94 7.59
C HIS A 274 6.82 13.49 7.83
N LEU A 275 8.11 13.23 8.08
CA LEU A 275 8.64 11.90 8.38
C LEU A 275 8.01 11.32 9.65
N VAL A 276 7.88 12.10 10.73
CA VAL A 276 7.21 11.69 11.96
C VAL A 276 5.76 11.27 11.69
N ALA A 277 5.06 11.99 10.82
CA ALA A 277 3.69 11.65 10.45
C ALA A 277 3.60 10.35 9.63
N LEU A 278 4.52 10.13 8.68
CA LEU A 278 4.56 8.91 7.86
C LEU A 278 4.95 7.67 8.67
N LEU A 279 5.83 7.80 9.66
CA LEU A 279 6.23 6.71 10.54
C LEU A 279 5.14 6.30 11.54
N ASN A 280 4.11 7.13 11.72
CA ASN A 280 3.00 6.82 12.63
C ASN A 280 2.22 5.58 12.16
N CYS A 281 1.95 4.63 13.06
CA CYS A 281 1.25 3.39 12.72
C CYS A 281 -0.10 3.60 12.03
N ARG A 282 -0.81 4.70 12.33
CA ARG A 282 -2.18 4.96 11.84
C ARG A 282 -2.32 4.98 10.32
N GLY A 283 -1.25 5.34 9.60
CA GLY A 283 -1.27 5.34 8.13
C GLY A 283 -1.31 3.91 7.59
N LEU A 284 -0.28 3.13 7.90
CA LEU A 284 -0.13 1.74 7.42
C LEU A 284 -1.13 0.77 8.04
N HIS A 285 -1.59 1.01 9.27
CA HIS A 285 -2.58 0.15 9.95
C HIS A 285 -3.91 0.05 9.19
N LYS A 286 -4.24 1.05 8.35
CA LYS A 286 -5.44 1.00 7.50
C LYS A 286 -5.30 -0.01 6.36
N VAL A 287 -4.08 -0.37 5.95
CA VAL A 287 -3.83 -1.23 4.79
C VAL A 287 -4.41 -2.64 5.01
N PRO A 288 -4.11 -3.36 6.10
CA PRO A 288 -4.74 -4.65 6.38
C PRO A 288 -6.27 -4.60 6.37
N ALA A 289 -6.86 -3.57 6.98
CA ALA A 289 -8.31 -3.42 7.03
C ALA A 289 -8.94 -3.27 5.63
N ILE A 290 -8.34 -2.44 4.77
CA ILE A 290 -8.81 -2.26 3.38
C ILE A 290 -8.57 -3.54 2.57
N CYS A 291 -7.42 -4.22 2.73
CA CYS A 291 -7.17 -5.52 2.10
C CYS A 291 -8.23 -6.55 2.47
N LEU A 292 -8.57 -6.68 3.76
CA LEU A 292 -9.57 -7.63 4.24
C LEU A 292 -10.97 -7.28 3.73
N HIS A 293 -11.29 -5.98 3.59
CA HIS A 293 -12.53 -5.55 2.96
C HIS A 293 -12.59 -5.97 1.48
N GLY A 294 -11.50 -5.75 0.74
CA GLY A 294 -11.38 -6.21 -0.65
C GLY A 294 -11.48 -7.73 -0.79
N ILE A 295 -10.80 -8.49 0.08
CA ILE A 295 -10.88 -9.97 0.10
C ILE A 295 -12.31 -10.45 0.37
N LYS A 296 -13.04 -9.78 1.26
CA LYS A 296 -14.46 -10.09 1.50
C LYS A 296 -15.29 -9.92 0.23
N LEU A 297 -15.06 -8.86 -0.54
CA LEU A 297 -15.75 -8.64 -1.82
C LEU A 297 -15.39 -9.72 -2.85
N VAL A 298 -14.13 -10.16 -2.89
CA VAL A 298 -13.70 -11.29 -3.74
C VAL A 298 -14.45 -12.57 -3.36
N ILE A 299 -14.51 -12.92 -2.08
CA ILE A 299 -15.23 -14.10 -1.58
C ILE A 299 -16.72 -14.01 -1.92
N HIS A 300 -17.33 -12.83 -1.74
CA HIS A 300 -18.74 -12.60 -2.05
C HIS A 300 -19.03 -12.71 -3.55
N GLY A 301 -18.17 -12.15 -4.40
CA GLY A 301 -18.28 -12.23 -5.86
C GLY A 301 -18.10 -13.63 -6.43
N GLN A 302 -17.27 -14.47 -5.78
CA GLN A 302 -17.05 -15.87 -6.14
C GLN A 302 -18.16 -16.81 -5.66
N SER A 303 -19.02 -16.37 -4.73
CA SER A 303 -20.11 -17.19 -4.18
C SER A 303 -21.37 -16.39 -3.82
N PRO A 304 -21.93 -15.60 -4.77
CA PRO A 304 -23.02 -14.66 -4.51
C PRO A 304 -24.35 -15.34 -4.12
N VAL A 305 -24.49 -16.63 -4.40
CA VAL A 305 -25.69 -17.44 -4.09
C VAL A 305 -25.54 -18.21 -2.77
N LEU A 306 -24.31 -18.55 -2.38
CA LEU A 306 -24.01 -19.36 -1.20
C LEU A 306 -23.75 -18.49 0.04
N ILE A 307 -23.35 -17.24 -0.14
CA ILE A 307 -22.98 -16.32 0.94
C ILE A 307 -23.99 -15.15 0.93
N PRO A 308 -25.07 -15.21 1.73
CA PRO A 308 -25.97 -14.08 1.88
C PRO A 308 -25.22 -12.82 2.36
N PRO A 309 -25.69 -11.60 2.01
CA PRO A 309 -25.05 -10.35 2.43
C PRO A 309 -25.00 -10.16 3.97
N ASN A 310 -25.88 -10.87 4.69
CA ASN A 310 -25.95 -10.90 6.16
C ASN A 310 -25.30 -12.15 6.77
N LEU A 311 -24.79 -13.09 5.97
CA LEU A 311 -24.05 -14.22 6.50
C LEU A 311 -22.69 -13.71 6.91
N SER A 312 -22.43 -13.84 8.20
CA SER A 312 -21.18 -13.53 8.82
C SER A 312 -20.04 -14.20 8.03
N LEU A 313 -19.21 -13.40 7.35
CA LEU A 313 -17.75 -13.53 7.43
C LEU A 313 -17.32 -12.60 8.58
N PRO A 314 -17.65 -12.94 9.84
CA PRO A 314 -17.40 -12.03 10.96
C PRO A 314 -15.89 -11.95 11.22
N SER A 315 -15.14 -13.02 10.92
CA SER A 315 -13.70 -13.14 11.14
C SER A 315 -12.89 -12.09 10.38
N CYS A 316 -13.27 -11.78 9.13
CA CYS A 316 -12.45 -10.92 8.27
C CYS A 316 -12.52 -9.43 8.63
N LEU A 317 -13.60 -8.96 9.29
CA LEU A 317 -13.81 -7.53 9.59
C LEU A 317 -13.89 -7.19 11.09
N LEU A 318 -14.30 -8.12 11.97
CA LEU A 318 -14.51 -7.81 13.40
C LEU A 318 -13.26 -7.33 14.15
N ARG A 319 -12.06 -7.59 13.63
CA ARG A 319 -10.80 -7.25 14.31
C ARG A 319 -10.31 -5.83 14.00
N TYR A 320 -10.78 -5.22 12.91
CA TYR A 320 -10.34 -3.89 12.43
C TYR A 320 -11.48 -2.86 12.35
N SER A 321 -12.64 -3.16 12.96
CA SER A 321 -13.83 -2.31 13.05
C SER A 321 -13.92 -1.51 14.34
#